data_AF-A0A6J8DT68-F1
#
_entry.id   AF-A0A6J8DT68-F1
#
_cell.length_a   1.000
_cell.length_b   1.000
_cell.length_c   1.000
_cell.angle_alpha   90.00
_cell.angle_beta   90.00
_cell.angle_gamma   90.00
#
_symmetry.space_group_name_H-M   'P 1'
#
loop_
_entity.id
_entity.type
_entity.pdbx_description
1 polymer ?
#
loop_
_entity_poly.entity_id
_entity_poly.type
_entity_poly.pdbx_seq_one_letter_code
_entity_poly.pdbx_strand_id
1 'polypeptide(L)'
;MEIVGKNGSSKILDKIFLEEIESKTTLVHLDRTLLKIGSVHPVWTSLSSTISDVKKGAVKIRLLTGTHLFESNKHKFSGGKESSLCRLCGTSNEDITHFLLLCPALHQQRKALFSNLKALVISIIGTSGWTVIFKNQVDIVKLIIDSTFMLPDINSRTDLDKIQKMSTDMCYKLHTERTCILQKW
;
A
#
# COMPACT_ATOMS: atom_id res chain seq x y z
N MET A 1 4.44 46.42 5.28
CA MET A 1 4.70 45.76 3.98
C MET A 1 4.16 44.34 4.10
N GLU A 2 2.86 44.18 3.88
CA GLU A 2 2.16 42.90 4.03
C GLU A 2 2.33 42.09 2.75
N ILE A 3 2.86 40.88 2.87
CA ILE A 3 2.95 39.93 1.76
C ILE A 3 1.56 39.29 1.59
N VAL A 4 0.68 39.98 0.88
CA VAL A 4 -0.56 39.42 0.34
C VAL A 4 -0.21 38.73 -0.98
N GLY A 5 -0.14 37.39 -0.98
CA GLY A 5 0.03 36.64 -2.24
C GLY A 5 0.67 35.26 -2.14
N LYS A 6 0.06 34.31 -1.41
CA LYS A 6 0.44 32.87 -1.47
C LYS A 6 -0.72 31.88 -1.64
N ASN A 7 -1.97 32.30 -1.45
CA ASN A 7 -3.11 31.37 -1.47
C ASN A 7 -3.57 30.93 -2.88
N GLY A 8 -3.18 31.64 -3.94
CA GLY A 8 -3.55 31.30 -5.32
C GLY A 8 -2.67 30.20 -5.94
N SER A 9 -1.36 30.28 -5.75
CA SER A 9 -0.39 29.35 -6.36
C SER A 9 -0.47 27.93 -5.77
N SER A 10 -0.78 27.78 -4.48
CA SER A 10 -0.93 26.46 -3.86
C SER A 10 -2.07 25.67 -4.47
N LYS A 11 -3.23 26.31 -4.71
CA LYS A 11 -4.42 25.63 -5.25
C LYS A 11 -4.21 25.14 -6.68
N ILE A 12 -3.43 25.87 -7.47
CA ILE A 12 -3.09 25.48 -8.84
C ILE A 12 -2.15 24.26 -8.84
N LEU A 13 -1.14 24.26 -7.98
CA LEU A 13 -0.22 23.13 -7.84
C LEU A 13 -0.93 21.87 -7.34
N ASP A 14 -1.81 22.00 -6.36
CA ASP A 14 -2.61 20.88 -5.85
C ASP A 14 -3.52 20.30 -6.96
N LYS A 15 -4.12 21.16 -7.80
CA LYS A 15 -4.94 20.71 -8.93
C LYS A 15 -4.13 19.96 -9.98
N ILE A 16 -3.00 20.51 -10.43
CA ILE A 16 -2.10 19.87 -11.42
C ILE A 16 -1.62 18.52 -10.88
N PHE A 17 -1.27 18.45 -9.60
CA PHE A 17 -0.84 17.23 -8.95
C PHE A 17 -1.93 16.15 -8.92
N LEU A 18 -3.18 16.52 -8.63
CA LEU A 18 -4.30 15.57 -8.65
C LEU A 18 -4.58 15.03 -10.06
N GLU A 19 -4.55 15.89 -11.08
CA GLU A 19 -4.67 15.48 -12.50
C GLU A 19 -3.54 14.51 -12.91
N GLU A 20 -2.31 14.76 -12.45
CA GLU A 20 -1.19 13.85 -12.71
C GLU A 20 -1.37 12.50 -12.02
N ILE A 21 -1.85 12.48 -10.77
CA ILE A 21 -2.16 11.24 -10.05
C ILE A 21 -3.26 10.45 -10.77
N GLU A 22 -4.30 11.12 -11.27
CA GLU A 22 -5.40 10.50 -12.00
C GLU A 22 -4.95 9.76 -13.25
N SER A 23 -3.96 10.31 -13.95
CA SER A 23 -3.39 9.69 -15.16
C SER A 23 -2.57 8.43 -14.86
N LYS A 24 -2.13 8.21 -13.62
CA LYS A 24 -1.22 7.12 -13.24
C LYS A 24 -1.97 5.93 -12.66
N THR A 25 -2.11 4.88 -13.46
CA THR A 25 -2.72 3.60 -13.03
C THR A 25 -2.00 2.95 -11.84
N THR A 26 -0.70 3.24 -11.65
CA THR A 26 0.09 2.74 -10.52
C THR A 26 -0.30 3.34 -9.17
N LEU A 27 -1.05 4.45 -9.17
CA LEU A 27 -1.48 5.17 -7.96
C LEU A 27 -2.98 4.93 -7.66
N VAL A 28 -3.59 3.91 -8.26
CA VAL A 28 -5.03 3.58 -8.09
C VAL A 28 -5.42 3.24 -6.65
N HIS A 29 -4.45 2.84 -5.83
CA HIS A 29 -4.66 2.43 -4.45
C HIS A 29 -4.34 3.53 -3.42
N LEU A 30 -3.81 4.66 -3.86
CA LEU A 30 -3.41 5.77 -3.02
C LEU A 30 -4.63 6.65 -2.71
N ASP A 31 -4.89 6.94 -1.44
CA ASP A 31 -5.92 7.90 -1.04
C ASP A 31 -5.46 9.32 -1.38
N ARG A 32 -6.13 9.90 -2.36
CA ARG A 32 -5.80 11.22 -2.93
C ARG A 32 -6.29 12.35 -2.05
N THR A 33 -7.28 12.12 -1.21
CA THR A 33 -7.93 13.17 -0.40
C THR A 33 -7.02 13.69 0.71
N LEU A 34 -6.02 12.90 1.09
CA LEU A 34 -5.09 13.20 2.19
C LEU A 34 -3.72 13.67 1.72
N LEU A 35 -3.45 13.59 0.42
CA LEU A 35 -2.20 14.04 -0.13
C LEU A 35 -2.23 15.55 -0.34
N LYS A 36 -1.37 16.24 0.41
CA LYS A 36 -1.05 17.64 0.17
C LYS A 36 0.43 17.75 -0.12
N ILE A 37 0.80 18.56 -1.12
CA ILE A 37 2.21 18.82 -1.39
C ILE A 37 2.85 19.41 -0.12
N GLY A 38 4.02 18.87 0.26
CA GLY A 38 4.73 19.25 1.49
C GLY A 38 4.27 18.54 2.76
N SER A 39 3.21 17.71 2.70
CA SER A 39 2.80 16.86 3.82
C SER A 39 3.46 15.49 3.76
N VAL A 40 3.74 14.92 4.93
CA VAL A 40 4.32 13.58 5.08
C VAL A 40 3.21 12.53 5.03
N HIS A 41 3.40 11.49 4.21
CA HIS A 41 2.43 10.39 4.13
C HIS A 41 2.28 9.65 5.47
N PRO A 42 1.06 9.23 5.87
CA PRO A 42 0.83 8.57 7.17
C PRO A 42 1.65 7.30 7.43
N VAL A 43 2.11 6.63 6.36
CA VAL A 43 3.09 5.52 6.45
C VAL A 43 4.31 5.91 7.29
N TRP A 44 4.80 7.13 7.16
CA TRP A 44 5.99 7.59 7.87
C TRP A 44 5.67 8.12 9.27
N THR A 45 4.45 8.63 9.49
CA THR A 45 4.06 9.16 10.81
C THR A 45 3.79 8.06 11.84
N SER A 46 3.44 6.85 11.38
CA SER A 46 3.13 5.70 12.26
C SER A 46 4.36 4.89 12.69
N LEU A 47 5.56 5.25 12.22
CA LEU A 47 6.79 4.47 12.39
C LEU A 47 7.77 5.17 13.33
N SER A 48 8.60 4.38 14.02
CA SER A 48 9.71 4.93 14.79
C SER A 48 10.91 5.27 13.89
N SER A 49 11.85 6.08 14.39
CA SER A 49 13.08 6.44 13.68
C SER A 49 14.14 5.33 13.65
N THR A 50 13.77 4.07 13.93
CA THR A 50 14.71 2.95 13.88
C THR A 50 14.97 2.52 12.43
N ILE A 51 16.19 2.02 12.16
CA ILE A 51 16.57 1.51 10.83
C ILE A 51 15.61 0.42 10.35
N SER A 52 15.16 -0.44 11.26
CA SER A 52 14.20 -1.51 10.95
C SER A 52 12.88 -0.95 10.45
N ASP A 53 12.31 0.03 11.15
CA ASP A 53 11.03 0.62 10.75
C ASP A 53 11.14 1.42 9.45
N VAL A 54 12.24 2.15 9.24
CA VAL A 54 12.51 2.83 7.96
C VAL A 54 12.54 1.84 6.79
N LYS A 55 13.19 0.68 6.95
CA LYS A 55 13.21 -0.37 5.91
C LYS A 55 11.81 -0.91 5.61
N LYS A 56 10.99 -1.12 6.63
CA LYS A 56 9.60 -1.57 6.46
C LYS A 56 8.75 -0.53 5.74
N GLY A 57 8.83 0.72 6.18
CA GLY A 57 8.14 1.86 5.56
C GLY A 57 8.52 2.01 4.09
N ALA A 58 9.81 1.89 3.76
CA ALA A 58 10.30 1.95 2.39
C ALA A 58 9.69 0.87 1.49
N VAL A 59 9.53 -0.37 1.98
CA VAL A 59 8.84 -1.43 1.22
C VAL A 59 7.39 -1.06 0.97
N LYS A 60 6.67 -0.60 2.00
CA LYS A 60 5.26 -0.23 1.86
C LYS A 60 5.06 0.94 0.90
N ILE A 61 5.93 1.95 0.96
CA ILE A 61 5.91 3.07 0.00
C ILE A 61 6.18 2.60 -1.44
N ARG A 62 7.11 1.65 -1.65
CA ARG A 62 7.33 1.09 -3.00
C ARG A 62 6.08 0.39 -3.54
N LEU A 63 5.37 -0.35 -2.70
CA LEU A 63 4.10 -0.98 -3.07
C LEU A 63 3.03 0.08 -3.39
N LEU A 64 2.90 1.07 -2.52
CA LEU A 64 1.92 2.16 -2.66
C LEU A 64 2.12 2.99 -3.93
N THR A 65 3.37 3.27 -4.28
CA THR A 65 3.75 4.09 -5.45
C THR A 65 3.87 3.27 -6.74
N GLY A 66 3.70 1.94 -6.68
CA GLY A 66 3.89 1.04 -7.81
C GLY A 66 5.34 0.93 -8.30
N THR A 67 6.32 1.28 -7.46
CA THR A 67 7.76 1.17 -7.77
C THR A 67 8.37 -0.15 -7.26
N HIS A 68 7.55 -1.03 -6.67
CA HIS A 68 7.95 -2.40 -6.37
C HIS A 68 8.05 -3.22 -7.68
N LEU A 69 9.18 -3.92 -7.86
CA LEU A 69 9.50 -4.63 -9.10
C LEU A 69 8.86 -6.02 -9.13
N PHE A 70 7.59 -6.09 -9.52
CA PHE A 70 6.93 -7.34 -9.86
C PHE A 70 7.23 -7.77 -11.31
N GLU A 71 7.02 -9.05 -11.60
CA GLU A 71 7.22 -9.58 -12.96
C GLU A 71 6.29 -8.92 -14.00
N SER A 72 5.06 -8.54 -13.62
CA SER A 72 4.18 -7.75 -14.53
C SER A 72 4.78 -6.41 -14.93
N ASN A 73 5.47 -5.71 -14.01
CA ASN A 73 6.19 -4.48 -14.33
C ASN A 73 7.34 -4.74 -15.30
N LYS A 74 8.15 -5.77 -15.05
CA LYS A 74 9.29 -6.12 -15.92
C LYS A 74 8.85 -6.53 -17.33
N HIS A 75 7.79 -7.32 -17.44
CA HIS A 75 7.16 -7.66 -18.71
C HIS A 75 6.78 -6.41 -19.49
N LYS A 76 6.11 -5.45 -18.84
CA LYS A 76 5.73 -4.17 -19.47
C LYS A 76 6.95 -3.35 -19.92
N PHE A 77 7.96 -3.19 -19.07
CA PHE A 77 9.16 -2.40 -19.39
C PHE A 77 10.07 -3.03 -20.45
N SER A 78 10.09 -4.37 -20.54
CA SER A 78 10.87 -5.09 -21.53
C SER A 78 10.19 -5.21 -22.90
N GLY A 79 9.02 -4.59 -23.09
CA GLY A 79 8.22 -4.73 -24.32
C GLY A 79 7.69 -6.16 -24.52
N GLY A 80 7.43 -6.87 -23.42
CA GLY A 80 6.92 -8.23 -23.42
C GLY A 80 7.96 -9.34 -23.54
N LYS A 81 9.26 -9.01 -23.51
CA LYS A 81 10.36 -10.00 -23.65
C LYS A 81 10.54 -10.87 -22.40
N GLU A 82 10.29 -10.32 -21.21
CA GLU A 82 10.31 -11.08 -19.97
C GLU A 82 8.93 -11.66 -19.66
N SER A 83 8.86 -12.79 -18.95
CA SER A 83 7.58 -13.37 -18.51
C SER A 83 6.92 -12.49 -17.44
N SER A 84 5.60 -12.31 -17.51
CA SER A 84 4.80 -11.67 -16.45
C SER A 84 4.47 -12.63 -15.30
N LEU A 85 4.71 -13.93 -15.47
CA LEU A 85 4.35 -14.96 -14.49
C LEU A 85 5.17 -14.81 -13.21
N CYS A 86 4.52 -15.05 -12.08
CA CYS A 86 5.16 -15.03 -10.78
C CYS A 86 6.24 -16.10 -10.67
N ARG A 87 7.50 -15.69 -10.48
CA ARG A 87 8.63 -16.61 -10.27
C ARG A 87 8.52 -17.47 -9.01
N LEU A 88 7.64 -17.11 -8.07
CA LEU A 88 7.44 -17.88 -6.85
C LEU A 88 6.54 -19.11 -7.04
N CYS A 89 5.51 -19.00 -7.89
CA CYS A 89 4.50 -20.05 -8.03
C CYS A 89 4.26 -20.50 -9.48
N GLY A 90 4.65 -19.71 -10.47
CA GLY A 90 4.49 -20.02 -11.89
C GLY A 90 3.06 -19.99 -12.43
N THR A 91 2.04 -19.73 -11.60
CA THR A 91 0.64 -19.97 -11.98
C THR A 91 -0.10 -18.76 -12.55
N SER A 92 0.33 -17.54 -12.26
CA SER A 92 -0.35 -16.31 -12.70
C SER A 92 0.60 -15.13 -12.76
N ASN A 93 0.18 -14.04 -13.40
CA ASN A 93 0.94 -12.80 -13.42
C ASN A 93 1.26 -12.31 -11.99
N GLU A 94 2.49 -11.87 -11.75
CA GLU A 94 2.81 -11.23 -10.49
C GLU A 94 2.49 -9.75 -10.55
N ASP A 95 1.42 -9.35 -9.89
CA ASP A 95 1.08 -7.97 -9.60
C ASP A 95 0.87 -7.79 -8.08
N ILE A 96 0.45 -6.58 -7.67
CA ILE A 96 0.26 -6.26 -6.26
C ILE A 96 -0.83 -7.11 -5.59
N THR A 97 -1.91 -7.42 -6.31
CA THR A 97 -3.02 -8.24 -5.80
C THR A 97 -2.56 -9.67 -5.64
N HIS A 98 -1.85 -10.21 -6.63
CA HIS A 98 -1.26 -11.54 -6.54
C HIS A 98 -0.30 -11.63 -5.37
N PHE A 99 0.66 -10.71 -5.26
CA PHE A 99 1.66 -10.68 -4.21
C PHE A 99 1.03 -10.60 -2.80
N LEU A 100 0.07 -9.70 -2.61
CA LEU A 100 -0.52 -9.44 -1.29
C LEU A 100 -1.59 -10.46 -0.89
N LEU A 101 -2.35 -11.02 -1.84
CA LEU A 101 -3.57 -11.78 -1.52
C LEU A 101 -3.59 -13.22 -2.08
N LEU A 102 -2.99 -13.47 -3.24
CA LEU A 102 -3.27 -14.71 -4.00
C LEU A 102 -2.11 -15.69 -4.08
N CYS A 103 -0.87 -15.21 -4.04
CA CYS A 103 0.32 -16.05 -4.28
C CYS A 103 0.35 -17.28 -3.35
N PRO A 104 0.28 -18.52 -3.89
CA PRO A 104 0.29 -19.72 -3.08
C PRO A 104 1.59 -19.90 -2.28
N ALA A 105 2.73 -19.54 -2.89
CA ALA A 105 4.05 -19.62 -2.25
C ALA A 105 4.16 -18.73 -0.99
N LEU A 106 3.36 -17.67 -0.90
CA LEU A 106 3.32 -16.76 0.25
C LEU A 106 2.15 -17.04 1.21
N HIS A 107 1.36 -18.10 0.97
CA HIS A 107 0.09 -18.33 1.67
C HIS A 107 0.27 -18.46 3.19
N GLN A 108 1.24 -19.26 3.63
CA GLN A 108 1.48 -19.52 5.05
C GLN A 108 1.82 -18.22 5.80
N GLN A 109 2.74 -17.42 5.27
CA GLN A 109 3.13 -16.14 5.85
C GLN A 109 1.96 -15.14 5.85
N ARG A 110 1.22 -15.07 4.73
CA ARG A 110 0.07 -14.18 4.56
C ARG A 110 -1.08 -14.49 5.51
N LYS A 111 -1.44 -15.77 5.68
CA LYS A 111 -2.61 -16.20 6.45
C LYS A 111 -2.57 -15.68 7.88
N ALA A 112 -1.45 -15.85 8.57
CA ALA A 112 -1.30 -15.39 9.95
C ALA A 112 -1.35 -13.85 10.04
N LEU A 113 -0.60 -13.15 9.18
CA LEU A 113 -0.52 -11.69 9.20
C LEU A 113 -1.85 -11.03 8.88
N PHE A 114 -2.54 -11.52 7.84
CA PHE A 114 -3.82 -10.98 7.41
C PHE A 114 -4.93 -11.26 8.43
N SER A 115 -4.93 -12.44 9.07
CA SER A 115 -5.92 -12.76 10.10
C SER A 115 -5.84 -11.78 11.28
N ASN A 116 -4.62 -11.45 11.72
CA ASN A 116 -4.41 -10.48 12.79
C ASN A 116 -4.85 -9.07 12.37
N LEU A 117 -4.49 -8.62 11.15
CA LEU A 117 -4.91 -7.32 10.63
C LEU A 117 -6.43 -7.22 10.52
N LYS A 118 -7.08 -8.25 9.96
CA LYS A 118 -8.54 -8.33 9.84
C LYS A 118 -9.22 -8.31 11.21
N ALA A 119 -8.70 -9.06 12.19
CA ALA A 119 -9.25 -9.06 13.54
C ALA A 119 -9.17 -7.68 14.19
N LEU A 120 -8.04 -6.97 14.05
CA LEU A 120 -7.91 -5.60 14.53
C LEU A 120 -8.94 -4.68 13.86
N VAL A 121 -9.05 -4.71 12.53
CA VAL A 121 -10.01 -3.86 11.81
C VAL A 121 -11.44 -4.16 12.26
N ILE A 122 -11.84 -5.43 12.33
CA ILE A 122 -13.17 -5.83 12.81
C ILE A 122 -13.42 -5.34 14.24
N SER A 123 -12.40 -5.32 15.11
CA SER A 123 -12.56 -4.79 16.47
C SER A 123 -12.82 -3.27 16.52
N ILE A 124 -12.41 -2.54 15.48
CA ILE A 124 -12.55 -1.07 15.39
C ILE A 124 -13.89 -0.69 14.73
N ILE A 125 -14.21 -1.28 13.57
CA ILE A 125 -15.38 -0.89 12.74
C ILE A 125 -16.55 -1.89 12.83
N GLY A 126 -16.38 -2.98 13.56
CA GLY A 126 -17.35 -4.07 13.64
C GLY A 126 -17.39 -4.96 12.39
N THR A 127 -18.01 -6.12 12.52
CA THR A 127 -18.20 -7.08 11.41
C THR A 127 -19.04 -6.47 10.28
N SER A 128 -20.07 -5.71 10.62
CA SER A 128 -20.92 -5.03 9.63
C SER A 128 -20.12 -4.00 8.82
N GLY A 129 -19.31 -3.17 9.48
CA GLY A 129 -18.42 -2.22 8.80
C GLY A 129 -17.44 -2.94 7.86
N TRP A 130 -16.84 -4.04 8.32
CA TRP A 130 -15.97 -4.85 7.47
C TRP A 130 -16.68 -5.31 6.19
N THR A 131 -17.89 -5.85 6.30
CA THR A 131 -18.63 -6.35 5.12
C THR A 131 -19.06 -5.24 4.16
N VAL A 132 -19.29 -4.02 4.65
CA VAL A 132 -19.68 -2.88 3.83
C VAL A 132 -18.49 -2.26 3.10
N ILE A 133 -17.34 -2.16 3.77
CA ILE A 133 -16.15 -1.49 3.23
C ILE A 133 -15.33 -2.44 2.33
N PHE A 134 -15.15 -3.70 2.75
CA PHE A 134 -14.24 -4.65 2.08
C PHE A 134 -15.01 -5.66 1.24
N LYS A 135 -15.56 -5.21 0.11
CA LYS A 135 -16.41 -6.04 -0.77
C LYS A 135 -15.61 -6.86 -1.76
N ASN A 136 -14.44 -6.36 -2.17
CA ASN A 136 -13.62 -6.98 -3.19
C ASN A 136 -12.12 -6.96 -2.82
N GLN A 137 -11.30 -7.57 -3.67
CA GLN A 137 -9.85 -7.66 -3.44
C GLN A 137 -9.16 -6.30 -3.51
N VAL A 138 -9.65 -5.35 -4.31
CA VAL A 138 -9.07 -4.01 -4.43
C VAL A 138 -9.19 -3.26 -3.10
N ASP A 139 -10.33 -3.38 -2.41
CA ASP A 139 -10.55 -2.76 -1.11
C ASP A 139 -9.58 -3.33 -0.06
N ILE A 140 -9.34 -4.64 -0.11
CA ILE A 140 -8.39 -5.33 0.79
C ILE A 140 -6.95 -4.93 0.46
N VAL A 141 -6.58 -4.82 -0.82
CA VAL A 141 -5.27 -4.30 -1.21
C VAL A 141 -5.08 -2.89 -0.67
N LYS A 142 -6.08 -2.01 -0.86
CA LYS A 142 -6.07 -0.64 -0.31
C LYS A 142 -5.85 -0.65 1.19
N LEU A 143 -6.59 -1.46 1.96
CA LEU A 143 -6.39 -1.61 3.41
C LEU A 143 -4.92 -1.87 3.78
N ILE A 144 -4.29 -2.79 3.06
CA ILE A 144 -2.93 -3.23 3.33
C ILE A 144 -1.91 -2.14 2.95
N ILE A 145 -2.06 -1.48 1.80
CA ILE A 145 -1.02 -0.57 1.28
C ILE A 145 -1.21 0.89 1.66
N ASP A 146 -2.45 1.29 1.92
CA ASP A 146 -2.80 2.64 2.35
C ASP A 146 -4.03 2.58 3.24
N SER A 147 -3.86 2.49 4.56
CA SER A 147 -4.99 2.34 5.48
C SER A 147 -5.76 3.65 5.68
N THR A 148 -5.35 4.74 5.01
CA THR A 148 -5.84 6.09 5.28
C THR A 148 -7.22 6.38 4.68
N PHE A 149 -7.63 5.66 3.63
CA PHE A 149 -9.02 5.75 3.13
C PHE A 149 -10.07 5.29 4.15
N MET A 150 -9.65 4.61 5.23
CA MET A 150 -10.54 4.25 6.34
C MET A 150 -10.76 5.41 7.34
N LEU A 151 -10.12 6.57 7.16
CA LEU A 151 -10.29 7.71 8.06
C LEU A 151 -11.76 8.11 8.33
N PRO A 152 -12.69 8.05 7.37
CA PRO A 152 -14.09 8.35 7.64
C PRO A 152 -14.73 7.40 8.67
N ASP A 153 -14.23 6.17 8.77
CA ASP A 153 -14.80 5.10 9.61
C ASP A 153 -14.00 4.86 10.90
N ILE A 154 -12.84 5.52 11.07
CA ILE A 154 -11.96 5.37 12.22
C ILE A 154 -12.01 6.64 13.07
N ASN A 155 -12.56 6.52 14.27
CA ASN A 155 -12.72 7.63 15.22
C ASN A 155 -11.42 8.04 15.93
N SER A 156 -10.35 7.25 15.82
CA SER A 156 -9.12 7.44 16.59
C SER A 156 -7.88 7.35 15.73
N ARG A 157 -7.03 8.38 15.80
CA ARG A 157 -5.71 8.39 15.15
C ARG A 157 -4.85 7.21 15.60
N THR A 158 -4.96 6.83 16.88
CA THR A 158 -4.23 5.70 17.46
C THR A 158 -4.60 4.38 16.80
N ASP A 159 -5.86 4.19 16.41
CA ASP A 159 -6.30 2.96 15.76
C ASP A 159 -5.84 2.90 14.30
N LEU A 160 -5.84 4.04 13.60
CA LEU A 160 -5.21 4.13 12.28
C LEU A 160 -3.71 3.79 12.36
N ASP A 161 -2.98 4.32 13.35
CA ASP A 161 -1.55 4.05 13.51
C ASP A 161 -1.29 2.55 13.78
N LYS A 162 -2.15 1.87 14.56
CA LYS A 162 -2.06 0.41 14.77
C LYS A 162 -2.26 -0.36 13.46
N ILE A 163 -3.31 -0.04 12.70
CA ILE A 163 -3.60 -0.67 11.40
C ILE A 163 -2.42 -0.43 10.45
N GLN A 164 -1.93 0.81 10.39
CA GLN A 164 -0.84 1.23 9.54
C GLN A 164 0.46 0.49 9.89
N LYS A 165 0.77 0.33 11.18
CA LYS A 165 1.93 -0.43 11.65
C LYS A 165 1.83 -1.91 11.29
N MET A 166 0.69 -2.55 11.58
CA MET A 166 0.49 -3.97 11.30
C MET A 166 0.55 -4.29 9.79
N SER A 167 -0.08 -3.46 8.98
CA SER A 167 -0.04 -3.62 7.52
C SER A 167 1.35 -3.33 6.94
N THR A 168 2.11 -2.39 7.52
CA THR A 168 3.52 -2.16 7.18
C THR A 168 4.40 -3.37 7.50
N ASP A 169 4.24 -3.96 8.69
CA ASP A 169 4.92 -5.20 9.07
C ASP A 169 4.55 -6.35 8.12
N MET A 170 3.28 -6.43 7.70
CA MET A 170 2.82 -7.44 6.74
C MET A 170 3.51 -7.30 5.38
N CYS A 171 3.50 -6.09 4.80
CA CYS A 171 4.17 -5.79 3.53
C CYS A 171 5.65 -6.15 3.56
N TYR A 172 6.34 -5.79 4.65
CA TYR A 172 7.75 -6.09 4.81
C TYR A 172 8.03 -7.59 4.90
N LYS A 173 7.28 -8.33 5.73
CA LYS A 173 7.46 -9.79 5.88
C LYS A 173 7.22 -10.54 4.58
N LEU A 174 6.17 -10.19 3.83
CA LEU A 174 5.91 -10.78 2.51
C LEU A 174 7.04 -10.47 1.51
N HIS A 175 7.59 -9.25 1.56
CA HIS A 175 8.71 -8.87 0.70
C HIS A 175 10.00 -9.64 1.04
N THR A 176 10.30 -9.78 2.33
CA THR A 176 11.45 -10.57 2.80
C THR A 176 11.31 -12.03 2.39
N GLU A 177 10.13 -12.62 2.58
CA GLU A 177 9.87 -14.01 2.17
C GLU A 177 10.03 -14.20 0.66
N ARG A 178 9.43 -13.32 -0.14
CA ARG A 178 9.61 -13.32 -1.61
C ARG A 178 11.09 -13.25 -1.98
N THR A 179 11.85 -12.36 -1.37
CA THR A 179 13.28 -12.18 -1.67
C THR A 179 14.08 -13.42 -1.28
N CYS A 180 13.78 -14.02 -0.13
CA CYS A 180 14.41 -15.25 0.33
C CYS A 180 14.14 -16.42 -0.63
N ILE A 181 12.90 -16.59 -1.09
CA ILE A 181 12.55 -17.62 -2.07
C ILE A 181 13.31 -17.36 -3.37
N LEU A 182 13.29 -16.15 -3.91
CA LEU A 182 13.95 -15.82 -5.18
C LEU A 182 15.48 -15.94 -5.16
N GLN A 183 16.12 -15.81 -4.01
CA GLN A 183 17.57 -16.02 -3.87
C GLN A 183 17.99 -17.49 -3.88
N LYS A 184 17.03 -18.42 -3.71
CA LYS A 184 17.29 -19.87 -3.76
C LYS A 184 17.24 -20.44 -5.19
N TRP A 185 16.90 -19.61 -6.17
CA TRP A 185 16.84 -19.93 -7.59
C TRP A 185 17.92 -19.17 -8.35
#